data_AF-A0A2W4VSS0-F1
#
_entry.id   AF-A0A2W4VSS0-F1
#
_cell.length_a   1.000
_cell.length_b   1.000
_cell.length_c   1.000
_cell.angle_alpha   90.00
_cell.angle_beta   90.00
_cell.angle_gamma   90.00
#
_symmetry.space_group_name_H-M   'P 1'
#
loop_
_entity.id
_entity.type
_entity.pdbx_description
1 polymer ?
#
loop_
_entity_poly.entity_id
_entity_poly.type
_entity_poly.pdbx_seq_one_letter_code
_entity_poly.pdbx_strand_id
1 'polypeptide(L)'
;MTVCSGGTSSSNKGTSATSLPEQIKALEDSGQLPKLDRSSDIRGPDADNNGIRDDIDAWIAAQPITDTQKKAARQMARVQQAKVLVDLSDKSALQMLGDQSMRAVSCLVDVSKPNNQQGYDLIDKVEVLTSNTRERAKQYLTYNRVRSGSVTELPAGNTCES
;
A
#
# COMPACT_ATOMS: atom_id res chain seq x y z
N MET A 1 4.66 -47.54 30.58
CA MET A 1 3.62 -47.09 29.63
C MET A 1 2.44 -46.66 30.47
N THR A 2 2.18 -45.36 30.58
CA THR A 2 1.09 -44.84 31.40
C THR A 2 0.22 -43.99 30.48
N VAL A 3 -0.95 -44.52 30.18
CA VAL A 3 -2.08 -43.80 29.58
C VAL A 3 -3.04 -43.45 30.71
N CYS A 4 -3.51 -42.20 30.73
CA CYS A 4 -4.70 -41.79 31.45
C CYS A 4 -5.63 -41.06 30.48
N SER A 5 -6.82 -41.63 30.32
CA SER A 5 -7.91 -41.17 29.47
C SER A 5 -8.88 -40.26 30.23
N GLY A 6 -9.56 -39.37 29.49
CA GLY A 6 -10.87 -38.79 29.81
C GLY A 6 -10.81 -37.54 30.69
N GLY A 7 -11.47 -36.43 30.40
CA GLY A 7 -12.50 -36.10 29.42
C GLY A 7 -13.39 -35.03 30.05
N THR A 8 -13.66 -33.92 29.36
CA THR A 8 -14.88 -33.10 29.51
C THR A 8 -15.00 -32.22 28.27
N SER A 9 -15.90 -32.61 27.39
CA SER A 9 -16.38 -31.78 26.28
C SER A 9 -17.35 -30.74 26.84
N SER A 10 -16.89 -29.49 26.99
CA SER A 10 -17.81 -28.35 27.09
C SER A 10 -18.09 -27.84 25.69
N SER A 11 -19.15 -28.36 25.10
CA SER A 11 -19.77 -27.84 23.88
C SER A 11 -20.46 -26.53 24.21
N ASN A 12 -19.74 -25.41 24.13
CA ASN A 12 -20.37 -24.10 24.21
C ASN A 12 -20.93 -23.72 22.83
N LYS A 13 -22.22 -23.95 22.65
CA LYS A 13 -23.01 -23.59 21.47
C LYS A 13 -23.53 -22.17 21.71
N GLY A 14 -22.96 -21.15 21.07
CA GLY A 14 -23.42 -19.78 21.35
C GLY A 14 -22.69 -18.62 20.67
N THR A 15 -22.50 -18.65 19.36
CA THR A 15 -22.61 -17.51 18.41
C THR A 15 -22.22 -18.06 17.04
N SER A 16 -23.04 -17.85 16.01
CA SER A 16 -22.56 -18.03 14.64
C SER A 16 -21.49 -16.97 14.44
N ALA A 17 -20.22 -17.32 14.68
CA ALA A 17 -19.13 -16.38 14.50
C ALA A 17 -19.12 -15.98 13.03
N THR A 18 -19.51 -14.73 12.75
CA THR A 18 -19.42 -14.12 11.42
C THR A 18 -18.05 -14.44 10.84
N SER A 19 -18.00 -14.82 9.57
CA SER A 19 -16.76 -15.17 8.90
C SER A 19 -15.78 -13.98 8.90
N LEU A 20 -14.47 -14.24 8.81
CA LEU A 20 -13.47 -13.16 8.76
C LEU A 20 -13.78 -12.10 7.68
N PRO A 21 -14.21 -12.45 6.45
CA PRO A 21 -14.62 -11.45 5.46
C PRO A 21 -15.78 -10.56 5.91
N GLU A 22 -16.78 -11.12 6.59
CA GLU A 22 -17.92 -10.36 7.11
C GLU A 22 -17.51 -9.42 8.23
N GLN A 23 -16.59 -9.85 9.11
CA GLN A 23 -16.04 -9.00 10.16
C GLN A 23 -15.24 -7.83 9.58
N ILE A 24 -14.39 -8.08 8.58
CA ILE A 24 -13.63 -7.03 7.89
C ILE A 24 -14.58 -6.03 7.22
N LYS A 25 -15.61 -6.53 6.53
CA LYS A 25 -16.62 -5.67 5.90
C LYS A 25 -17.33 -4.78 6.92
N ALA A 26 -17.72 -5.32 8.08
CA ALA A 26 -18.35 -4.53 9.14
C ALA A 26 -17.40 -3.43 9.68
N LEU A 27 -16.10 -3.70 9.76
CA LEU A 27 -15.11 -2.70 10.15
C LEU A 27 -14.90 -1.64 9.07
N GLU A 28 -14.97 -1.99 7.79
CA GLU A 28 -14.95 -1.03 6.67
C GLU A 28 -16.21 -0.16 6.65
N ASP A 29 -17.40 -0.78 6.80
CA ASP A 29 -18.69 -0.09 6.81
C ASP A 29 -18.84 0.84 8.03
N SER A 30 -18.21 0.51 9.16
CA SER A 30 -18.15 1.38 10.35
C SER A 30 -17.04 2.43 10.31
N GLY A 31 -16.19 2.43 9.28
CA GLY A 31 -15.07 3.37 9.12
C GLY A 31 -13.86 3.09 10.03
N GLN A 32 -13.86 1.97 10.76
CA GLN A 32 -12.71 1.53 11.55
C GLN A 32 -11.56 1.03 10.67
N LEU A 33 -11.89 0.52 9.48
CA LEU A 33 -10.92 0.18 8.44
C LEU A 33 -11.21 0.98 7.17
N PRO A 34 -10.19 1.30 6.36
CA PRO A 34 -10.42 1.84 5.04
C PRO A 34 -11.10 0.79 4.15
N LYS A 35 -12.08 1.24 3.37
CA LYS A 35 -12.69 0.44 2.32
C LYS A 35 -11.73 0.37 1.14
N LEU A 36 -11.18 -0.82 0.88
CA LEU A 36 -10.21 -1.02 -0.18
C LEU A 36 -10.80 -1.80 -1.35
N ASP A 37 -10.35 -1.48 -2.56
CA ASP A 37 -10.62 -2.28 -3.74
C ASP A 37 -9.82 -3.59 -3.67
N ARG A 38 -10.53 -4.72 -3.72
CA ARG A 38 -9.96 -6.08 -3.71
C ARG A 38 -10.35 -6.85 -4.97
N SER A 39 -10.71 -6.13 -6.03
CA SER A 39 -11.03 -6.72 -7.32
C SER A 39 -9.79 -7.41 -7.92
N SER A 40 -10.03 -8.30 -8.89
CA SER A 40 -8.95 -8.94 -9.64
C SER A 40 -8.32 -8.03 -10.70
N ASP A 41 -8.88 -6.85 -10.95
CA ASP A 41 -8.28 -5.86 -11.83
C ASP A 41 -7.04 -5.27 -11.15
N ILE A 42 -5.86 -5.57 -11.68
CA ILE A 42 -4.59 -5.11 -11.13
C ILE A 42 -4.55 -3.58 -11.10
N ARG A 43 -5.08 -2.91 -12.14
CA ARG A 43 -5.16 -1.44 -12.19
C ARG A 43 -6.14 -0.91 -11.16
N GLY A 44 -7.33 -1.50 -11.10
CA GLY A 44 -8.41 -1.05 -10.24
C GLY A 44 -9.02 0.28 -10.71
N PRO A 45 -10.02 0.80 -9.97
CA PRO A 45 -10.66 2.08 -10.27
C PRO A 45 -9.70 3.26 -10.07
N ASP A 46 -9.58 4.10 -11.09
CA ASP A 46 -8.87 5.39 -11.10
C ASP A 46 -9.73 6.31 -12.00
N ALA A 47 -10.74 6.94 -11.40
CA ALA A 47 -11.79 7.64 -12.16
C ALA A 47 -11.33 9.00 -12.68
N ASP A 48 -10.44 9.68 -11.95
CA ASP A 48 -9.87 10.97 -12.33
C ASP A 48 -8.60 10.85 -13.19
N ASN A 49 -8.12 9.61 -13.42
CA ASN A 49 -6.93 9.28 -14.19
C ASN A 49 -5.67 9.97 -13.64
N ASN A 50 -5.59 10.14 -12.33
CA ASN A 50 -4.45 10.78 -11.69
C ASN A 50 -3.27 9.81 -11.43
N GLY A 51 -3.44 8.53 -11.80
CA GLY A 51 -2.45 7.46 -11.64
C GLY A 51 -2.48 6.79 -10.26
N ILE A 52 -3.51 7.06 -9.45
CA ILE A 52 -3.72 6.50 -8.12
C ILE A 52 -5.09 5.82 -8.14
N ARG A 53 -5.20 4.68 -7.47
CA ARG A 53 -6.51 4.08 -7.28
C ARG A 53 -7.39 4.93 -6.35
N ASP A 54 -8.67 5.02 -6.68
CA ASP A 54 -9.65 5.86 -5.95
C ASP A 54 -9.71 5.51 -4.44
N ASP A 55 -9.56 4.24 -4.07
CA ASP A 55 -9.57 3.78 -2.68
C ASP A 55 -8.34 4.24 -1.88
N ILE A 56 -7.18 4.33 -2.55
CA ILE A 56 -5.95 4.85 -1.97
C ILE A 56 -6.02 6.37 -1.83
N ASP A 57 -6.57 7.07 -2.83
CA ASP A 57 -6.81 8.51 -2.73
C ASP A 57 -7.75 8.86 -1.57
N ALA A 58 -8.84 8.11 -1.41
CA ALA A 58 -9.75 8.25 -0.30
C ALA A 58 -9.07 8.01 1.05
N TRP A 59 -8.22 6.98 1.16
CA TRP A 59 -7.44 6.72 2.37
C TRP A 59 -6.48 7.86 2.70
N ILE A 60 -5.73 8.39 1.71
CA ILE A 60 -4.81 9.54 1.90
C ILE A 60 -5.59 10.77 2.34
N ALA A 61 -6.74 11.05 1.71
CA ALA A 61 -7.57 12.20 2.03
C ALA A 61 -8.08 12.17 3.48
N ALA A 62 -8.38 10.98 4.00
CA ALA A 62 -8.85 10.76 5.38
C ALA A 62 -7.74 10.86 6.45
N GLN A 63 -6.45 10.89 6.08
CA GLN A 63 -5.38 10.95 7.06
C GLN A 63 -5.34 12.31 7.79
N PRO A 64 -5.12 12.31 9.12
CA PRO A 64 -4.99 13.54 9.92
C PRO A 64 -3.59 14.15 9.76
N ILE A 65 -3.19 14.42 8.52
CA ILE A 65 -1.90 15.01 8.14
C ILE A 65 -2.12 16.29 7.32
N THR A 66 -1.08 17.10 7.16
CA THR A 66 -1.16 18.37 6.42
C THR A 66 -1.41 18.15 4.93
N ASP A 67 -1.94 19.15 4.23
CA ASP A 67 -2.17 19.06 2.78
C ASP A 67 -0.87 18.84 2.00
N THR A 68 0.24 19.42 2.45
CA THR A 68 1.58 19.17 1.88
C THR A 68 1.96 17.69 2.00
N GLN A 69 1.73 17.07 3.17
CA GLN A 69 1.98 15.65 3.35
C GLN A 69 1.02 14.78 2.53
N LYS A 70 -0.26 15.18 2.38
CA LYS A 70 -1.21 14.49 1.50
C LYS A 70 -0.75 14.54 0.04
N LYS A 71 -0.25 15.68 -0.45
CA LYS A 71 0.32 15.79 -1.80
C LYS A 71 1.53 14.87 -2.00
N ALA A 72 2.45 14.85 -1.05
CA ALA A 72 3.61 13.94 -1.09
C ALA A 72 3.21 12.46 -1.01
N ALA A 73 2.19 12.12 -0.19
CA ALA A 73 1.64 10.77 -0.13
C ALA A 73 0.99 10.35 -1.46
N ARG A 74 0.32 11.27 -2.16
CA ARG A 74 -0.22 11.01 -3.51
C ARG A 74 0.89 10.78 -4.54
N GLN A 75 1.97 11.56 -4.49
CA GLN A 75 3.16 11.33 -5.32
C GLN A 75 3.72 9.91 -5.07
N MET A 76 3.82 9.49 -3.80
CA MET A 76 4.24 8.13 -3.45
C MET A 76 3.24 7.07 -3.96
N ALA A 77 1.94 7.33 -3.87
CA ALA A 77 0.90 6.41 -4.32
C ALA A 77 0.94 6.18 -5.84
N ARG A 78 1.15 7.24 -6.65
CA ARG A 78 1.37 7.11 -8.09
C ARG A 78 2.54 6.20 -8.40
N VAL A 79 3.66 6.38 -7.69
CA VAL A 79 4.84 5.52 -7.85
C VAL A 79 4.51 4.07 -7.52
N GLN A 80 3.83 3.79 -6.38
CA GLN A 80 3.51 2.41 -6.03
C GLN A 80 2.55 1.77 -7.03
N GLN A 81 1.56 2.52 -7.52
CA GLN A 81 0.65 2.05 -8.55
C GLN A 81 1.41 1.78 -9.86
N ALA A 82 2.34 2.65 -10.25
CA ALA A 82 3.18 2.44 -11.43
C ALA A 82 4.08 1.20 -11.31
N LYS A 83 4.62 0.88 -10.13
CA LYS A 83 5.40 -0.37 -9.91
C LYS A 83 4.58 -1.63 -10.14
N VAL A 84 3.28 -1.55 -9.88
CA VAL A 84 2.34 -2.64 -10.13
C VAL A 84 1.96 -2.72 -11.62
N LEU A 85 2.08 -1.65 -12.40
CA LEU A 85 1.59 -1.59 -13.79
C LEU A 85 2.69 -1.56 -14.86
N VAL A 86 3.93 -1.27 -14.49
CA VAL A 86 5.05 -1.10 -15.43
C VAL A 86 5.31 -2.38 -16.24
N ASP A 87 5.64 -2.21 -17.52
CA ASP A 87 6.19 -3.28 -18.35
C ASP A 87 7.57 -3.67 -17.83
N LEU A 88 7.69 -4.89 -17.31
CA LEU A 88 8.90 -5.42 -16.72
C LEU A 88 10.01 -5.72 -17.75
N SER A 89 9.71 -5.65 -19.05
CA SER A 89 10.70 -5.79 -20.12
C SER A 89 11.33 -4.45 -20.54
N ASP A 90 10.68 -3.32 -20.20
CA ASP A 90 11.17 -1.98 -20.52
C ASP A 90 12.16 -1.49 -19.45
N LYS A 91 13.45 -1.72 -19.71
CA LYS A 91 14.54 -1.28 -18.83
C LYS A 91 14.57 0.23 -18.61
N SER A 92 14.17 1.03 -19.60
CA SER A 92 14.18 2.49 -19.46
C SER A 92 13.04 2.94 -18.55
N ALA A 93 11.83 2.40 -18.74
CA ALA A 93 10.70 2.67 -17.86
C ALA A 93 11.00 2.25 -16.42
N LEU A 94 11.62 1.08 -16.24
CA LEU A 94 12.04 0.60 -14.93
C LEU A 94 13.07 1.50 -14.24
N GLN A 95 14.01 2.10 -14.99
CA GLN A 95 14.95 3.05 -14.43
C GLN A 95 14.26 4.36 -14.03
N MET A 96 13.48 4.95 -14.93
CA MET A 96 12.74 6.19 -14.64
C MET A 96 11.82 6.03 -13.42
N LEU A 97 11.15 4.88 -13.29
CA LEU A 97 10.30 4.59 -12.15
C LEU A 97 11.09 4.43 -10.85
N GLY A 98 12.30 3.87 -10.90
CA GLY A 98 13.23 3.85 -9.78
C GLY A 98 13.61 5.25 -9.32
N ASP A 99 13.98 6.12 -10.26
CA ASP A 99 14.35 7.51 -9.98
C ASP A 99 13.16 8.29 -9.39
N GLN A 100 11.96 8.12 -9.96
CA GLN A 100 10.71 8.68 -9.44
C GLN A 100 10.39 8.17 -8.02
N SER A 101 10.63 6.89 -7.75
CA SER A 101 10.44 6.33 -6.41
C SER A 101 11.36 6.97 -5.38
N MET A 102 12.63 7.22 -5.72
CA MET A 102 13.55 7.90 -4.80
C MET A 102 13.16 9.35 -4.55
N ARG A 103 12.67 10.05 -5.59
CA ARG A 103 12.12 11.41 -5.45
C ARG A 103 10.89 11.44 -4.53
N ALA A 104 9.95 10.51 -4.71
CA ALA A 104 8.76 10.42 -3.87
C ALA A 104 9.09 10.13 -2.40
N VAL A 105 10.03 9.21 -2.14
CA VAL A 105 10.54 8.90 -0.79
C VAL A 105 11.17 10.15 -0.16
N SER A 106 12.08 10.82 -0.87
CA SER A 106 12.71 12.05 -0.38
C SER A 106 11.69 13.12 -0.06
N CYS A 107 10.74 13.38 -0.96
CA CYS A 107 9.71 14.40 -0.75
C CYS A 107 8.90 14.11 0.52
N LEU A 108 8.38 12.89 0.66
CA LEU A 108 7.50 12.53 1.77
C LEU A 108 8.22 12.54 3.13
N VAL A 109 9.49 12.14 3.16
CA VAL A 109 10.34 12.26 4.35
C VAL A 109 10.62 13.73 4.69
N ASP A 110 10.95 14.55 3.69
CA ASP A 110 11.29 15.96 3.89
C ASP A 110 10.11 16.79 4.40
N VAL A 111 8.91 16.62 3.82
CA VAL A 111 7.70 17.33 4.26
C VAL A 111 7.16 16.83 5.61
N SER A 112 7.68 15.70 6.11
CA SER A 112 7.32 15.15 7.42
C SER A 112 8.27 15.60 8.54
N LYS A 113 9.32 16.37 8.24
CA LYS A 113 10.21 16.93 9.26
C LYS A 113 9.43 17.79 10.28
N PRO A 114 9.80 17.73 11.58
CA PRO A 114 10.93 16.98 12.14
C PRO A 114 10.64 15.48 12.38
N ASN A 115 9.40 15.03 12.20
CA ASN A 115 9.00 13.63 12.41
C ASN A 115 9.18 12.79 11.14
N ASN A 116 10.43 12.53 10.75
CA ASN A 116 10.75 11.72 9.56
C ASN A 116 10.10 10.33 9.61
N GLN A 117 9.90 9.76 10.80
CA GLN A 117 9.26 8.45 10.96
C GLN A 117 7.83 8.44 10.41
N GLN A 118 7.08 9.54 10.59
CA GLN A 118 5.75 9.66 9.99
C GLN A 118 5.80 9.55 8.45
N GLY A 119 6.84 10.10 7.82
CA GLY A 119 7.04 9.98 6.38
C GLY A 119 7.27 8.52 5.96
N TYR A 120 8.15 7.80 6.67
CA TYR A 120 8.39 6.37 6.42
C TYR A 120 7.15 5.52 6.67
N ASP A 121 6.41 5.77 7.74
CA ASP A 121 5.17 5.05 8.04
C ASP A 121 4.12 5.23 6.93
N LEU A 122 4.01 6.44 6.36
CA LEU A 122 3.13 6.72 5.23
C LEU A 122 3.58 5.98 3.95
N ILE A 123 4.88 5.90 3.68
CA ILE A 123 5.43 5.14 2.54
C ILE A 123 5.03 3.67 2.65
N ASP A 124 5.26 3.06 3.83
CA ASP A 124 4.93 1.66 4.09
C ASP A 124 3.42 1.39 3.97
N LYS A 125 2.59 2.29 4.50
CA LYS A 125 1.14 2.17 4.38
C LYS A 125 0.67 2.26 2.94
N VAL A 126 1.14 3.23 2.17
CA VAL A 126 0.79 3.37 0.75
C VAL A 126 1.23 2.14 -0.03
N GLU A 127 2.41 1.58 0.25
CA GLU A 127 2.88 0.33 -0.36
C GLU A 127 1.93 -0.85 -0.12
N VAL A 128 1.60 -1.10 1.14
CA VAL A 128 0.78 -2.24 1.55
C VAL A 128 -0.65 -2.11 1.02
N LEU A 129 -1.24 -0.91 1.10
CA LEU A 129 -2.60 -0.69 0.61
C LEU A 129 -2.68 -0.79 -0.92
N THR A 130 -1.62 -0.35 -1.62
CA THR A 130 -1.54 -0.48 -3.08
C THR A 130 -1.36 -1.93 -3.52
N SER A 131 -0.60 -2.73 -2.78
CA SER A 131 -0.34 -4.15 -3.09
C SER A 131 -1.30 -5.15 -2.42
N ASN A 132 -2.50 -4.70 -2.02
CA ASN A 132 -3.44 -5.41 -1.16
C ASN A 132 -4.14 -6.67 -1.72
N THR A 133 -3.87 -7.07 -2.97
CA THR A 133 -4.38 -8.32 -3.57
C THR A 133 -3.23 -9.23 -3.96
N ARG A 134 -3.51 -10.53 -4.14
CA ARG A 134 -2.49 -11.51 -4.52
C ARG A 134 -1.81 -11.12 -5.84
N GLU A 135 -2.59 -10.67 -6.81
CA GLU A 135 -2.14 -10.31 -8.14
C GLU A 135 -1.24 -9.07 -8.09
N ARG A 136 -1.66 -8.03 -7.35
CA ARG A 136 -0.88 -6.80 -7.16
C ARG A 136 0.41 -7.06 -6.39
N ALA A 137 0.35 -7.83 -5.30
CA ALA A 137 1.52 -8.22 -4.53
C ALA A 137 2.53 -9.02 -5.37
N LYS A 138 2.06 -9.98 -6.18
CA LYS A 138 2.92 -10.77 -7.07
C LYS A 138 3.63 -9.87 -8.09
N GLN A 139 2.92 -8.92 -8.68
CA GLN A 139 3.48 -8.00 -9.65
C GLN A 139 4.52 -7.07 -9.02
N TYR A 140 4.22 -6.52 -7.84
CA TYR A 140 5.16 -5.71 -7.06
C TYR A 140 6.44 -6.49 -6.68
N LEU A 141 6.30 -7.74 -6.23
CA LEU A 141 7.46 -8.61 -5.93
C LEU A 141 8.28 -8.93 -7.19
N THR A 142 7.63 -9.03 -8.35
CA THR A 142 8.33 -9.26 -9.62
C THR A 142 9.09 -8.01 -10.07
N TYR A 143 8.49 -6.82 -9.95
CA TYR A 143 9.20 -5.56 -10.11
C TYR A 143 10.45 -5.48 -9.22
N ASN A 144 10.31 -5.76 -7.92
CA ASN A 144 11.44 -5.73 -6.98
C ASN A 144 12.55 -6.72 -7.36
N ARG A 145 12.18 -7.91 -7.86
CA ARG A 145 13.15 -8.89 -8.37
C ARG A 145 13.91 -8.36 -9.58
N VAL A 146 13.22 -7.79 -10.56
CA VAL A 146 13.84 -7.25 -11.79
C VAL A 146 14.74 -6.05 -11.49
N ARG A 147 14.38 -5.23 -10.50
CA ARG A 147 15.18 -4.09 -10.03
C ARG A 147 16.31 -4.47 -9.08
N SER A 148 16.40 -5.72 -8.64
CA SER A 148 17.45 -6.16 -7.72
C SER A 148 18.83 -5.93 -8.34
N GLY A 149 19.72 -5.27 -7.61
CA GLY A 149 21.06 -4.91 -8.08
C GLY A 149 21.12 -3.67 -9.00
N SER A 150 19.99 -3.01 -9.26
CA SER A 150 19.99 -1.71 -9.95
C SER A 150 20.51 -0.58 -9.05
N VAL A 151 21.08 0.46 -9.66
CA VAL A 151 21.51 1.68 -8.98
C VAL A 151 20.55 2.81 -9.35
N THR A 152 20.18 3.61 -8.36
CA THR A 152 19.34 4.79 -8.54
C THR A 152 20.09 5.97 -7.93
N GLU A 153 20.09 7.11 -8.62
CA GLU A 153 20.78 8.31 -8.11
C GLU A 153 20.00 8.90 -6.94
N LEU A 154 20.71 9.41 -5.93
CA LEU A 154 20.08 10.17 -4.87
C LEU A 154 19.65 11.54 -5.44
N PRO A 155 18.36 11.89 -5.40
CA PRO A 155 17.90 13.12 -6.02
C PRO A 155 18.40 14.36 -5.27
N ALA A 156 18.78 15.39 -6.03
CA ALA A 156 19.17 16.69 -5.49
C ALA A 156 18.01 17.68 -5.49
N GLY A 157 17.99 18.61 -4.52
CA GLY A 157 17.04 19.71 -4.45
C GLY A 157 15.63 19.29 -4.02
N ASN A 158 14.62 20.10 -4.40
CA ASN A 158 13.22 19.79 -4.11
C ASN A 158 12.73 18.64 -4.99
N THR A 159 12.28 17.57 -4.35
CA THR A 159 11.81 16.34 -4.99
C THR A 159 10.29 16.22 -5.06
N CYS A 160 9.57 17.13 -4.40
CA CYS A 160 8.11 17.17 -4.41
C CYS A 160 7.57 17.68 -5.74
N GLU A 161 6.53 17.00 -6.24
CA GLU A 161 5.73 17.46 -7.38
C GLU A 161 4.93 18.73 -6.99
N SER A 162 4.77 19.63 -7.97
CA SER A 162 4.04 20.90 -7.84
C SER A 162 2.52 20.72 -7.73
#